data_AF-A0A5C7LJY7-F1
#
_entry.id   AF-A0A5C7LJY7-F1
#
_cell.length_a   1.000
_cell.length_b   1.000
_cell.length_c   1.000
_cell.angle_alpha   90.00
_cell.angle_beta   90.00
_cell.angle_gamma   90.00
#
_symmetry.space_group_name_H-M   'P 1'
#
loop_
_entity.id
_entity.type
_entity.pdbx_description
1 polymer ?
#
loop_
_entity_poly.entity_id
_entity_poly.type
_entity_poly.pdbx_seq_one_letter_code
_entity_poly.pdbx_strand_id
1 'polypeptide(L)'
;MVAMIDAAHIDRQRTFSEITFGPGRRTDGIVDHIRKELGEIQADPGDLEEWVDVVILALDGAWRTGASSQAIIDAIKAKQEKNERRGWPDWRTADPNKAIEHVR
;
A
#
# COMPACT_ATOMS: atom_id res chain seq x y z
N MET A 1 -18.03 14.85 -9.73
CA MET A 1 -16.87 14.91 -8.83
C MET A 1 -15.95 13.76 -9.18
N VAL A 2 -14.63 13.98 -9.19
CA VAL A 2 -13.65 12.90 -9.39
C VAL A 2 -13.54 12.10 -8.09
N ALA A 3 -13.45 10.77 -8.18
CA ALA A 3 -13.23 9.92 -7.01
C ALA A 3 -11.89 10.27 -6.34
N MET A 4 -11.85 10.27 -5.01
CA MET A 4 -10.66 10.57 -4.23
C MET A 4 -10.48 9.55 -3.10
N ILE A 5 -9.22 9.19 -2.84
CA ILE A 5 -8.84 8.54 -1.58
C ILE A 5 -8.55 9.66 -0.59
N ASP A 6 -9.56 10.00 0.21
CA ASP A 6 -9.48 10.99 1.29
C ASP A 6 -9.65 10.33 2.66
N ALA A 7 -9.61 11.13 3.73
CA ALA A 7 -9.73 10.60 5.09
C ALA A 7 -11.07 9.87 5.31
N ALA A 8 -12.16 10.36 4.71
CA ALA A 8 -13.47 9.74 4.81
C ALA A 8 -13.52 8.38 4.08
N HIS A 9 -12.82 8.24 2.95
CA HIS A 9 -12.67 6.96 2.26
C HIS A 9 -11.95 5.93 3.15
N ILE A 10 -10.81 6.31 3.74
CA ILE A 10 -10.03 5.41 4.61
C ILE A 10 -10.81 5.07 5.88
N ASP A 11 -11.56 6.02 6.47
CA ASP A 11 -12.43 5.74 7.62
C ASP A 11 -13.52 4.72 7.29
N ARG A 12 -14.18 4.84 6.11
CA ARG A 12 -15.16 3.84 5.66
C ARG A 12 -14.53 2.46 5.49
N GLN A 13 -13.32 2.40 4.91
CA GLN A 13 -12.58 1.15 4.76
C GLN A 13 -12.24 0.54 6.13
N ARG A 14 -11.73 1.34 7.08
CA ARG A 14 -11.44 0.92 8.45
C ARG A 14 -12.67 0.32 9.12
N THR A 15 -13.80 1.01 9.07
CA THR A 15 -15.06 0.54 9.66
C THR A 15 -15.48 -0.80 9.05
N PHE A 16 -15.46 -0.92 7.73
CA PHE A 16 -15.77 -2.18 7.06
C PHE A 16 -14.84 -3.32 7.51
N SER A 17 -13.52 -3.05 7.54
CA SER A 17 -12.51 -4.03 7.91
C SER A 17 -12.61 -4.47 9.37
N GLU A 18 -12.86 -3.54 10.30
CA GLU A 18 -13.02 -3.86 11.72
C GLU A 18 -14.27 -4.71 11.98
N ILE A 19 -15.39 -4.40 11.31
CA ILE A 19 -16.64 -5.17 11.42
C ILE A 19 -16.47 -6.57 10.81
N THR A 20 -15.80 -6.67 9.65
CA THR A 20 -15.72 -7.91 8.87
C THR A 20 -14.64 -8.86 9.39
N PHE A 21 -13.45 -8.33 9.69
CA PHE A 21 -12.26 -9.12 10.00
C PHE A 21 -11.83 -9.03 11.47
N GLY A 22 -12.55 -8.24 12.26
CA GLY A 22 -12.33 -8.05 13.68
C GLY A 22 -11.28 -6.99 14.03
N PRO A 23 -11.20 -6.65 15.33
CA PRO A 23 -10.32 -5.59 15.83
C PRO A 23 -8.86 -6.04 15.93
N GLY A 24 -7.99 -5.08 16.27
CA GLY A 24 -6.59 -5.33 16.59
C GLY A 24 -5.66 -5.30 15.37
N ARG A 25 -4.39 -5.66 15.61
CA ARG A 25 -3.30 -5.44 14.65
C ARG A 25 -3.40 -6.27 13.37
N ARG A 26 -3.88 -7.51 13.48
CA ARG A 26 -4.05 -8.50 12.38
C ARG A 26 -2.85 -8.61 11.41
N THR A 27 -1.64 -8.23 11.87
CA THR A 27 -0.46 -8.00 11.02
C THR A 27 -0.09 -9.25 10.21
N ASP A 28 -0.03 -10.42 10.85
CA ASP A 28 0.34 -11.65 10.17
C ASP A 28 -0.68 -12.05 9.10
N GLY A 29 -1.98 -11.83 9.36
CA GLY A 29 -3.04 -12.12 8.39
C GLY A 29 -3.01 -11.19 7.18
N ILE A 30 -2.76 -9.89 7.40
CA ILE A 30 -2.62 -8.91 6.32
C ILE A 30 -1.38 -9.20 5.48
N VAL A 31 -0.26 -9.50 6.13
CA VAL A 31 0.99 -9.83 5.41
C VAL A 31 0.87 -11.16 4.67
N ASP A 32 0.18 -12.17 5.24
CA ASP A 32 -0.16 -13.40 4.52
C ASP A 32 -0.98 -13.11 3.26
N HIS A 33 -2.02 -12.28 3.38
CA HIS A 33 -2.88 -11.91 2.26
C HIS A 33 -2.11 -11.16 1.18
N ILE A 34 -1.31 -10.14 1.55
CA ILE A 34 -0.46 -9.41 0.60
C ILE A 34 0.46 -10.37 -0.17
N ARG A 35 1.00 -11.42 0.45
CA ARG A 35 1.82 -12.41 -0.27
C ARG A 35 1.04 -13.22 -1.29
N LYS A 36 -0.25 -13.49 -1.05
CA LYS A 36 -1.14 -14.15 -2.01
C LYS A 36 -1.40 -13.25 -3.21
N GLU A 37 -1.82 -12.00 -2.97
CA GLU A 37 -2.06 -11.00 -4.02
C GLU A 37 -0.80 -10.76 -4.88
N LEU A 38 0.40 -10.77 -4.29
CA LEU A 38 1.63 -10.67 -5.06
C LEU A 38 1.84 -11.86 -6.02
N GLY A 39 1.32 -13.04 -5.68
CA GLY A 39 1.31 -14.20 -6.58
C GLY A 39 0.28 -14.05 -7.70
N GLU A 40 -0.88 -13.45 -7.42
CA GLU A 40 -1.93 -13.17 -8.40
C GLU A 40 -1.48 -12.10 -9.40
N ILE A 41 -0.84 -11.02 -8.94
CA ILE A 41 -0.13 -10.04 -9.78
C ILE A 41 0.93 -10.69 -10.66
N GLN A 42 1.67 -11.69 -10.15
CA GLN A 42 2.67 -12.39 -10.98
C GLN A 42 2.02 -13.24 -12.07
N ALA A 43 0.82 -13.77 -11.83
CA ALA A 43 0.08 -14.58 -12.78
C ALA A 43 -0.61 -13.72 -13.85
N ASP A 44 -1.20 -12.57 -13.47
CA ASP A 44 -1.80 -11.60 -14.39
C ASP A 44 -1.44 -10.14 -14.02
N PRO A 45 -0.24 -9.67 -14.38
CA PRO A 45 0.21 -8.33 -13.99
C PRO A 45 -0.56 -7.19 -14.68
N GLY A 46 -1.37 -7.51 -15.69
CA GLY A 46 -2.22 -6.56 -16.40
C GLY A 46 -3.57 -6.34 -15.74
N ASP A 47 -3.95 -7.18 -14.78
CA ASP A 47 -5.16 -6.99 -13.99
C ASP A 47 -4.93 -5.89 -12.94
N LEU A 48 -5.73 -4.83 -13.04
CA LEU A 48 -5.66 -3.70 -12.12
C LEU A 48 -6.21 -4.06 -10.73
N GLU A 49 -7.17 -4.99 -10.65
CA GLU A 49 -7.81 -5.35 -9.38
C GLU A 49 -6.79 -5.95 -8.40
N GLU A 50 -5.89 -6.80 -8.89
CA GLU A 50 -4.82 -7.43 -8.12
C GLU A 50 -3.87 -6.40 -7.48
N TRP A 51 -3.53 -5.34 -8.21
CA TRP A 51 -2.75 -4.22 -7.67
C TRP A 51 -3.53 -3.41 -6.64
N VAL A 52 -4.83 -3.24 -6.84
CA VAL A 52 -5.72 -2.51 -5.93
C VAL A 52 -5.92 -3.28 -4.62
N ASP A 53 -5.94 -4.62 -4.65
CA ASP A 53 -6.03 -5.44 -3.45
C ASP A 53 -4.83 -5.23 -2.53
N VAL A 54 -3.61 -5.15 -3.08
CA VAL A 54 -2.41 -4.79 -2.30
C VAL A 54 -2.54 -3.38 -1.70
N VAL A 55 -3.09 -2.40 -2.42
CA VAL A 55 -3.31 -1.04 -1.89
C VAL A 55 -4.29 -1.04 -0.72
N ILE A 56 -5.42 -1.75 -0.86
CA ILE A 56 -6.44 -1.88 0.18
C ILE A 56 -5.84 -2.57 1.41
N LEU A 57 -5.09 -3.67 1.25
CA LEU A 57 -4.46 -4.38 2.35
C LEU A 57 -3.35 -3.56 3.03
N ALA A 58 -2.59 -2.77 2.28
CA ALA A 58 -1.58 -1.86 2.84
C ALA A 58 -2.22 -0.75 3.68
N LEU A 59 -3.34 -0.18 3.23
CA LEU A 59 -4.13 0.78 4.01
C LEU A 59 -4.71 0.11 5.28
N ASP A 60 -5.15 -1.15 5.17
CA ASP A 60 -5.63 -1.92 6.31
C ASP A 60 -4.56 -2.08 7.39
N GLY A 61 -3.35 -2.49 6.98
CA GLY A 61 -2.19 -2.56 7.85
C GLY A 61 -1.83 -1.20 8.47
N ALA A 62 -1.91 -0.13 7.68
CA ALA A 62 -1.54 1.22 8.13
C ALA A 62 -2.45 1.74 9.25
N TRP A 63 -3.78 1.68 9.11
CA TRP A 63 -4.66 2.18 10.17
C TRP A 63 -4.61 1.30 11.43
N ARG A 64 -4.32 0.00 11.29
CA ARG A 64 -4.16 -0.93 12.42
C ARG A 64 -2.91 -0.68 13.26
N THR A 65 -2.01 0.21 12.83
CA THR A 65 -0.91 0.74 13.67
C THR A 65 -1.40 1.75 14.73
N GLY A 66 -2.66 2.19 14.63
CA GLY A 66 -3.21 3.27 15.44
C GLY A 66 -3.17 4.65 14.74
N ALA A 67 -2.62 4.73 13.52
CA ALA A 67 -2.64 5.95 12.73
C ALA A 67 -4.09 6.41 12.43
N SER A 68 -4.30 7.72 12.39
CA SER A 68 -5.52 8.32 11.86
C SER A 68 -5.49 8.31 10.32
N SER A 69 -6.66 8.35 9.70
CA SER A 69 -6.80 8.38 8.24
C SER A 69 -6.03 9.56 7.61
N GLN A 70 -6.08 10.74 8.24
CA GLN A 70 -5.29 11.89 7.79
C GLN A 70 -3.78 11.65 7.95
N ALA A 71 -3.33 11.06 9.07
CA ALA A 71 -1.91 10.76 9.27
C ALA A 71 -1.37 9.75 8.24
N ILE A 72 -2.19 8.81 7.77
CA ILE A 72 -1.83 7.88 6.69
C ILE A 72 -1.62 8.64 5.38
N ILE A 73 -2.55 9.54 5.02
CA ILE A 73 -2.44 10.36 3.80
C ILE A 73 -1.18 11.24 3.86
N ASP A 74 -0.94 11.89 4.99
CA ASP A 74 0.23 12.74 5.20
C ASP A 74 1.52 11.91 5.11
N ALA A 75 1.54 10.69 5.68
CA ALA A 75 2.68 9.79 5.61
C ALA A 75 2.97 9.31 4.19
N ILE A 76 1.93 8.99 3.39
CA ILE A 76 2.07 8.62 1.97
C ILE A 76 2.70 9.78 1.19
N LYS A 77 2.18 11.00 1.36
CA LYS A 77 2.70 12.21 0.70
C LYS A 77 4.15 12.50 1.10
N ALA A 78 4.44 12.53 2.41
CA ALA A 78 5.79 12.78 2.91
C ALA A 78 6.77 11.69 2.45
N LYS A 79 6.33 10.43 2.37
CA LYS A 79 7.15 9.33 1.86
C LYS A 79 7.46 9.49 0.38
N GLN A 80 6.48 9.91 -0.42
CA GLN A 80 6.66 10.20 -1.84
C GLN A 80 7.66 11.34 -2.04
N GLU A 81 7.49 12.46 -1.34
CA GLU A 81 8.44 13.57 -1.39
C GLU A 81 9.86 13.17 -0.96
N LYS A 82 9.99 12.28 0.02
CA LYS A 82 11.29 11.72 0.43
C LYS A 82 11.90 10.87 -0.68
N ASN A 83 11.10 10.09 -1.40
CA ASN A 83 11.57 9.28 -2.52
C ASN A 83 12.01 10.14 -3.71
N GLU A 84 11.31 11.23 -4.00
CA GLU A 84 11.66 12.17 -5.08
C GLU A 84 13.00 12.89 -4.83
N ARG A 85 13.37 13.09 -3.56
CA ARG A 85 14.63 13.74 -3.17
C ARG A 85 15.83 12.80 -3.08
N ARG A 86 15.63 11.49 -3.27
CA ARG A 86 16.72 10.49 -3.20
C ARG A 86 17.49 10.43 -4.51
N GLY A 87 18.77 10.07 -4.41
CA GLY A 87 19.54 9.62 -5.57
C GLY A 87 19.11 8.21 -5.97
N TRP A 88 18.79 8.02 -7.25
CA TRP A 88 18.44 6.72 -7.83
C TRP A 88 19.43 6.37 -8.95
N PRO A 89 19.83 5.10 -9.10
CA PRO A 89 20.65 4.68 -10.22
C PRO A 89 19.87 4.80 -11.55
N ASP A 90 20.58 4.84 -12.69
CA ASP A 90 19.93 4.81 -14.00
C ASP A 90 19.22 3.47 -14.20
N TRP A 91 17.89 3.51 -14.27
CA TRP A 91 17.04 2.33 -14.43
C TRP A 91 17.37 1.56 -15.71
N ARG A 92 17.93 2.21 -16.74
CA ARG A 92 18.34 1.55 -18.00
C ARG A 92 19.50 0.58 -17.83
N THR A 93 20.25 0.71 -16.75
CA THR A 93 21.39 -0.16 -16.41
C THR A 93 21.04 -1.22 -15.37
N ALA A 94 19.83 -1.19 -14.82
CA ALA A 94 19.36 -2.14 -13.83
C ALA A 94 18.68 -3.35 -14.49
N ASP A 95 18.70 -4.50 -13.82
CA ASP A 95 17.87 -5.65 -14.21
C ASP A 95 16.39 -5.27 -14.00
N PRO A 96 15.56 -5.27 -15.07
CA PRO A 96 14.15 -4.87 -14.97
C PRO A 96 13.32 -5.80 -14.06
N ASN A 97 13.85 -6.98 -13.71
CA ASN A 97 13.19 -7.95 -12.82
C ASN A 97 13.72 -7.91 -11.38
N LYS A 98 14.52 -6.90 -11.03
CA LYS A 98 15.05 -6.70 -9.67
C LYS A 98 14.65 -5.33 -9.13
N ALA A 99 14.64 -5.23 -7.81
CA ALA A 99 14.38 -3.96 -7.14
C ALA A 99 15.50 -2.95 -7.44
N ILE A 100 15.10 -1.73 -7.81
CA ILE A 100 15.99 -0.57 -7.81
C ILE A 100 15.90 0.06 -6.42
N GLU A 101 17.04 0.16 -5.72
CA GLU A 101 17.14 0.86 -4.45
C GLU A 101 17.79 2.24 -4.61
N HIS A 102 17.44 3.15 -3.71
CA HIS A 102 18.11 4.45 -3.61
C HIS A 102 19.58 4.28 -3.20
N VAL A 103 20.43 5.19 -3.69
CA VAL A 103 21.82 5.28 -3.25
C VAL A 103 21.83 5.69 -1.77
N ARG A 104 22.54 4.91 -0.95
CA ARG A 104 22.65 5.14 0.50
C ARG A 104 23.68 6.20 0.84
#